data_AF-A0A832WLN2-F1
#
_entry.id   AF-A0A832WLN2-F1
#
_cell.length_a   1.000
_cell.length_b   1.000
_cell.length_c   1.000
_cell.angle_alpha   90.00
_cell.angle_beta   90.00
_cell.angle_gamma   90.00
#
_symmetry.space_group_name_H-M   'P 1'
#
loop_
_entity.id
_entity.type
_entity.pdbx_description
1 polymer ?
#
loop_
_entity_poly.entity_id
_entity_poly.type
_entity_poly.pdbx_seq_one_letter_code
_entity_poly.pdbx_strand_id
1 'polypeptide(L)' 'MTLKLKCMNCGYKFMPKSRVPTKCPYCDRNSLRKDDTASSLISDVGREK' A
#
# COMPACT_ATOMS: atom_id res chain seq x y z
N MET A 1 -2.19 -11.16 -7.33
CA MET A 1 -2.36 -10.09 -6.33
C MET A 1 -1.10 -9.24 -6.31
N THR A 2 -1.15 -8.00 -6.79
CA THR A 2 0.02 -7.11 -6.85
C THR A 2 0.11 -6.32 -5.55
N LEU A 3 1.12 -6.58 -4.73
CA LEU A 3 1.30 -5.86 -3.47
C LEU A 3 1.85 -4.45 -3.76
N LYS A 4 1.05 -3.41 -3.54
CA LYS A 4 1.54 -2.02 -3.56
C LYS A 4 2.01 -1.65 -2.16
N LEU A 5 3.18 -1.05 -2.06
CA LEU A 5 3.71 -0.49 -0.81
C LEU A 5 3.85 1.02 -0.93
N LYS A 6 3.58 1.71 0.17
CA LYS A 6 3.76 3.14 0.33
C LYS A 6 4.60 3.41 1.58
N CYS A 7 5.61 4.26 1.46
CA CYS A 7 6.34 4.77 2.61
C CYS A 7 5.54 5.88 3.30
N MET A 8 5.34 5.75 4.61
CA MET A 8 4.68 6.78 5.44
C MET A 8 5.61 7.93 5.82
N ASN A 9 6.92 7.78 5.63
CA ASN A 9 7.89 8.84 5.93
C ASN A 9 8.05 9.83 4.76
N CYS A 10 8.26 9.33 3.54
CA CYS A 10 8.47 10.17 2.35
C CYS A 10 7.33 10.12 1.34
N GLY A 11 6.32 9.27 1.54
CA GLY A 11 5.20 9.11 0.59
C GLY A 11 5.51 8.24 -0.65
N TYR A 12 6.75 7.78 -0.83
CA TYR A 12 7.16 7.00 -2.00
C TYR A 12 6.35 5.69 -2.14
N LYS A 13 5.79 5.47 -3.34
CA LYS A 13 4.97 4.28 -3.67
C LYS A 13 5.73 3.39 -4.64
N PHE A 14 5.78 2.09 -4.38
CA PHE A 14 6.40 1.11 -5.27
C PHE A 14 5.79 -0.28 -5.12
N MET A 15 6.08 -1.15 -6.09
CA MET A 15 5.59 -2.53 -6.15
C MET A 15 6.79 -3.49 -6.13
N PRO A 16 7.06 -4.17 -5.00
CA PRO A 16 8.08 -5.21 -4.99
C PRO A 16 7.63 -6.42 -5.83
N LYS A 17 8.52 -6.92 -6.70
CA LYS A 17 8.26 -8.09 -7.55
C LYS A 17 8.51 -9.44 -6.86
N SER A 18 9.31 -9.48 -5.80
CA SER A 18 9.72 -10.74 -5.15
C SER A 18 9.59 -10.68 -3.63
N ARG A 19 10.44 -9.91 -2.94
CA ARG A 19 10.42 -9.77 -1.48
C ARG A 19 10.03 -8.34 -1.10
N VAL A 20 9.17 -8.21 -0.10
CA VAL A 20 8.84 -6.92 0.52
C VAL A 20 10.08 -6.41 1.24
N PRO A 21 10.66 -5.27 0.82
CA PRO A 21 11.76 -4.69 1.58
C PRO A 21 11.24 -4.16 2.92
N THR A 22 12.04 -4.27 3.96
CA THR A 22 11.75 -3.70 5.28
C THR A 22 11.88 -2.17 5.26
N LYS A 23 12.88 -1.68 4.51
CA LYS A 23 13.20 -0.25 4.39
C LYS A 23 12.72 0.35 3.08
N CYS A 24 12.36 1.64 3.13
CA CYS A 24 12.04 2.41 1.94
C CYS A 24 13.29 2.63 1.07
N PRO A 25 13.25 2.29 -0.25
CA PRO A 25 14.40 2.48 -1.14
C PRO A 25 14.75 3.96 -1.39
N TYR A 26 13.86 4.89 -1.04
CA TYR A 26 14.06 6.32 -1.28
C TYR A 26 14.63 7.07 -0.08
N CYS A 27 14.18 6.74 1.15
CA CYS A 27 14.59 7.46 2.36
C CYS A 27 15.24 6.57 3.43
N ASP A 28 15.47 5.28 3.12
CA ASP A 28 16.02 4.24 4.00
C ASP A 28 15.26 4.01 5.34
N ARG A 29 14.09 4.65 5.52
CA ARG A 29 13.27 4.50 6.74
C ARG A 29 12.39 3.23 6.70
N ASN A 30 12.22 2.61 7.85
CA ASN A 30 11.39 1.42 8.07
C ASN A 30 9.91 1.78 8.31
N SER A 31 9.33 2.56 7.40
CA SER A 31 7.96 3.10 7.53
C SER A 31 7.06 2.66 6.36
N LEU A 32 7.31 1.46 5.81
CA LEU A 32 6.55 0.92 4.68
C LEU A 32 5.23 0.31 5.14
N ARG A 33 4.14 0.65 4.45
CA ARG A 33 2.82 0.04 4.63
C ARG A 33 2.26 -0.44 3.30
N LYS A 34 1.38 -1.42 3.36
CA LYS A 34 0.61 -1.88 2.21
C LYS A 34 -0.38 -0.78 1.81
N ASP A 35 -0.36 -0.43 0.53
CA ASP A 35 -1.29 0.50 -0.10
C ASP A 35 -2.51 -0.32 -0.51
N ASP A 36 -3.36 -0.64 0.46
CA ASP A 36 -4.61 -1.41 0.32
C ASP A 36 -5.74 -0.55 -0.28
N THR A 37 -5.42 0.24 -1.30
CA THR A 37 -6.36 1.19 -1.93
C THR A 37 -7.50 0.49 -2.69
N ALA A 38 -7.53 -0.84 -2.74
CA ALA A 38 -8.61 -1.63 -3.33
C ALA A 38 -9.69 -2.07 -2.32
N SER A 39 -9.39 -2.14 -1.02
CA SER A 39 -10.32 -2.71 -0.02
C SER A 39 -11.30 -1.69 0.55
N SER A 40 -11.07 -0.38 0.37
CA SER A 40 -11.97 0.67 0.90
C SER A 40 -13.06 1.14 -0.07
N LEU A 41 -13.13 0.60 -1.29
CA LEU A 41 -14.12 1.01 -2.30
C LEU A 41 -15.34 0.07 -2.41
N ILE A 42 -15.49 -0.95 -1.54
CA ILE A 42 -16.55 -1.97 -1.67
C ILE A 42 -17.54 -1.95 -0.48
N SER A 43 -17.58 -0.90 0.34
CA SER A 43 -18.49 -0.88 1.51
C SER A 43 -19.78 -0.08 1.33
N ASP A 44 -20.16 0.36 0.12
CA ASP A 44 -21.43 1.08 -0.10
C ASP A 44 -22.19 0.63 -1.36
N VAL A 45 -22.35 -0.68 -1.55
CA VAL A 45 -23.37 -1.22 -2.46
C VAL A 45 -24.31 -2.09 -1.63
N GLY A 46 -25.53 -1.60 -1.41
CA GLY A 46 -26.64 -2.43 -0.90
C GLY A 46 -27.45 -1.84 0.26
N ARG A 47 -28.00 -0.63 0.12
CA ARG A 47 -29.30 -0.31 0.74
C ARG A 47 -30.32 -0.07 -0.36
N GLU A 48 -30.80 -1.18 -0.89
CA GLU A 48 -32.10 -1.29 -1.54
C GLU A 48 -33.21 -0.74 -0.62
N LYS A 49 -33.96 0.23 -1.12
CA LYS A 49 -35.27 0.66 -0.62
C LYS A 49 -36.16 0.90 -1.82
#